data_AF-A0AA37QDI0-F1
#
_entry.id   AF-A0AA37QDI0-F1
#
_cell.length_a   1.000
_cell.length_b   1.000
_cell.length_c   1.000
_cell.angle_alpha   90.00
_cell.angle_beta   90.00
_cell.angle_gamma   90.00
#
_symmetry.space_group_name_H-M   'P 1'
#
loop_
_entity.id
_entity.type
_entity.pdbx_description
1 polymer ?
#
loop_
_entity_poly.entity_id
_entity_poly.type
_entity_poly.pdbx_seq_one_letter_code
_entity_poly.pdbx_strand_id
1 'polypeptide(L)'
;MSPSPARPAAITLVSPAARWPEGEARYVLDASGSTWRVSERQPPSHLADRCERCLIFDAGTVVRRVCGQGPDWRLLSDAELLALCALPA
;
A
#
# COMPACT_ATOMS: atom_id res chain seq x y z
N MET A 1 14.88 -27.63 11.55
CA MET A 1 13.90 -26.53 11.59
C MET A 1 14.06 -25.76 10.29
N SER A 2 13.11 -25.89 9.36
CA SER A 2 13.17 -25.22 8.05
C SER A 2 12.50 -23.84 8.15
N PRO A 3 13.05 -22.78 7.54
CA PRO A 3 12.41 -21.47 7.54
C PRO A 3 11.17 -21.48 6.63
N SER A 4 10.06 -20.95 7.16
CA SER A 4 8.80 -20.79 6.44
C SER A 4 8.96 -19.77 5.30
N PRO A 5 8.51 -20.06 4.06
CA PRO A 5 8.62 -19.10 2.97
C PRO A 5 7.69 -17.91 3.25
N ALA A 6 8.27 -16.71 3.28
CA ALA A 6 7.54 -15.45 3.37
C ALA A 6 6.51 -15.40 2.23
N ARG A 7 5.23 -15.25 2.59
CA ARG A 7 4.12 -15.18 1.62
C ARG A 7 4.24 -13.91 0.77
N PRO A 8 4.07 -13.99 -0.55
CA PRO A 8 4.06 -12.83 -1.44
C PRO A 8 2.93 -11.84 -1.07
N ALA A 9 3.28 -10.54 -1.07
CA ALA A 9 2.38 -9.43 -0.75
C ALA A 9 1.45 -9.16 -1.94
N ALA A 10 0.26 -9.75 -1.92
CA ALA A 10 -0.69 -9.67 -3.03
C ALA A 10 -1.12 -8.22 -3.38
N ILE A 11 -0.58 -7.67 -4.47
CA ILE A 11 -1.02 -6.42 -5.09
C ILE A 11 -2.33 -6.68 -5.84
N THR A 12 -3.40 -5.99 -5.44
CA THR A 12 -4.66 -5.94 -6.22
C THR A 12 -4.82 -4.54 -6.78
N LEU A 13 -4.90 -4.44 -8.10
CA LEU A 13 -5.31 -3.22 -8.80
C LEU A 13 -6.75 -2.91 -8.41
N VAL A 14 -6.95 -1.83 -7.65
CA VAL A 14 -8.28 -1.28 -7.35
C VAL A 14 -8.56 -0.12 -8.30
N SER A 15 -9.78 -0.06 -8.83
CA SER A 15 -10.20 1.01 -9.75
C SER A 15 -10.16 2.39 -9.07
N PRO A 16 -9.76 3.46 -9.80
CA PRO A 16 -9.60 4.82 -9.25
C PRO A 16 -10.94 5.50 -8.87
N ALA A 17 -12.09 4.89 -9.15
CA ALA A 17 -13.41 5.48 -8.94
C ALA A 17 -13.99 5.26 -7.53
N ALA A 18 -13.35 4.45 -6.68
CA ALA A 18 -13.85 4.21 -5.33
C ALA A 18 -13.54 5.44 -4.45
N ARG A 19 -14.56 6.25 -4.15
CA ARG A 19 -14.47 7.32 -3.13
C ARG A 19 -14.50 6.67 -1.75
N TRP A 20 -13.33 6.38 -1.21
CA TRP A 20 -13.16 5.88 0.17
C TRP A 20 -13.20 7.05 1.16
N PRO A 21 -13.76 6.88 2.38
CA PRO A 21 -13.79 7.93 3.40
C PRO A 21 -12.38 8.47 3.67
N GLU A 22 -12.25 9.79 3.84
CA GLU A 22 -11.00 10.55 3.94
C GLU A 22 -10.22 10.24 5.23
N GLY A 23 -9.67 9.03 5.34
CA GLY A 23 -8.56 8.79 6.27
C GLY A 23 -7.33 9.62 5.89
N GLU A 24 -6.43 9.78 6.85
CA GLU A 24 -5.15 10.49 6.69
C GLU A 24 -4.38 10.00 5.45
N ALA A 25 -3.88 10.95 4.68
CA ALA A 25 -3.13 10.69 3.46
C ALA A 25 -1.89 11.57 3.39
N ARG A 26 -0.81 11.02 2.85
CA ARG A 26 0.45 11.72 2.55
C ARG A 26 0.72 11.65 1.07
N TYR A 27 1.39 12.67 0.54
CA TYR A 27 1.84 12.68 -0.86
C TYR A 27 3.36 12.49 -0.90
N VAL A 28 3.83 11.60 -1.77
CA VAL A 28 5.25 11.34 -2.00
C VAL A 28 5.55 11.46 -3.49
N LEU A 29 6.70 12.02 -3.84
CA LEU A 29 7.15 12.17 -5.23
C LEU A 29 8.17 11.07 -5.54
N ASP A 30 7.94 10.32 -6.62
CA ASP A 30 8.93 9.34 -7.08
C ASP A 30 10.01 9.97 -7.97
N ALA A 31 11.05 9.19 -8.27
CA ALA A 31 12.16 9.64 -9.11
C ALA A 31 11.76 9.94 -10.57
N SER A 32 10.59 9.47 -11.02
CA SER A 32 10.04 9.78 -12.35
C SER A 32 9.24 11.09 -12.38
N GLY A 33 9.05 11.73 -11.21
CA GLY A 33 8.23 12.93 -11.06
C GLY A 33 6.74 12.63 -10.87
N SER A 34 6.35 11.37 -10.68
CA SER A 34 4.96 11.01 -10.40
C SER A 34 4.64 11.26 -8.93
N THR A 35 3.50 11.89 -8.65
CA THR A 35 3.01 12.09 -7.28
C THR A 35 2.12 10.93 -6.89
N TRP A 36 2.46 10.30 -5.77
CA TRP A 36 1.69 9.22 -5.18
C TRP A 36 0.98 9.70 -3.94
N ARG A 37 -0.34 9.52 -3.89
CA ARG A 37 -1.12 9.63 -2.66
C ARG A 37 -1.05 8.30 -1.92
N VAL A 38 -0.53 8.33 -0.71
CA VAL A 38 -0.44 7.20 0.20
C VAL A 38 -1.49 7.34 1.29
N SER A 39 -2.29 6.30 1.52
CA SER A 39 -3.28 6.29 2.59
C SER A 39 -3.47 4.90 3.17
N GLU A 40 -3.81 4.81 4.45
CA GLU A 40 -4.19 3.56 5.10
C GLU A 40 -5.68 3.28 4.91
N ARG A 41 -6.01 2.01 4.65
CA ARG A 41 -7.37 1.50 4.52
C ARG A 41 -7.51 0.15 5.19
N GLN A 42 -8.69 -0.09 5.76
CA GLN A 42 -9.12 -1.45 6.09
C GLN A 42 -9.41 -2.20 4.78
N PRO A 43 -8.93 -3.45 4.64
CA PRO A 43 -9.26 -4.24 3.49
C PRO A 43 -10.75 -4.62 3.51
N PRO A 44 -11.34 -4.89 2.32
CA PRO A 44 -12.71 -5.42 2.26
C PRO A 44 -12.82 -6.74 3.02
N SER A 45 -14.00 -7.04 3.55
CA SER A 45 -14.24 -8.16 4.48
C SER A 45 -13.75 -9.52 3.99
N HIS A 46 -13.81 -9.79 2.69
CA HIS A 46 -13.30 -11.04 2.09
C HIS A 46 -11.77 -11.20 2.11
N LEU A 47 -11.03 -10.13 2.45
CA LEU A 47 -9.57 -10.12 2.63
C LEU A 47 -9.15 -9.86 4.08
N ALA A 48 -10.10 -9.65 5.00
CA ALA A 48 -9.83 -9.32 6.40
C ALA A 48 -8.98 -10.41 7.09
N ASP A 49 -9.20 -11.68 6.74
CA ASP A 49 -8.43 -12.81 7.31
C ASP A 49 -6.96 -12.85 6.85
N ARG A 50 -6.61 -12.07 5.82
CA ARG A 50 -5.26 -12.04 5.24
C ARG A 50 -4.50 -10.76 5.57
N CYS A 51 -5.21 -9.70 5.96
CA CYS A 51 -4.60 -8.43 6.28
C CYS A 51 -5.56 -7.60 7.13
N GLU A 52 -5.05 -6.98 8.20
CA GLU A 52 -5.85 -6.08 9.02
C GLU A 52 -5.85 -4.65 8.48
N ARG A 53 -4.76 -4.24 7.82
CA ARG A 53 -4.51 -2.87 7.33
C ARG A 53 -3.67 -2.91 6.05
N CYS A 54 -4.14 -2.22 5.01
CA CYS A 54 -3.38 -2.07 3.77
C CYS A 54 -3.08 -0.59 3.49
N LEU A 55 -1.91 -0.34 2.91
CA LEU A 55 -1.56 0.94 2.33
C LEU A 55 -1.97 0.96 0.86
N ILE A 56 -2.62 2.04 0.47
CA ILE A 56 -3.00 2.35 -0.89
C ILE A 56 -2.07 3.45 -1.40
N PHE A 57 -1.38 3.16 -2.49
CA PHE A 57 -0.56 4.08 -3.26
C PHE A 57 -1.29 4.39 -4.55
N ASP A 58 -1.70 5.65 -4.74
CA ASP A 58 -2.50 6.10 -5.87
C ASP A 58 -1.82 7.26 -6.59
N ALA A 59 -1.39 7.02 -7.84
CA ALA A 59 -0.83 8.03 -8.74
C ALA A 59 -1.84 8.53 -9.79
N GLY A 60 -3.14 8.32 -9.55
CA GLY A 60 -4.24 8.65 -10.45
C GLY A 60 -4.43 7.66 -11.60
N THR A 61 -3.34 7.24 -12.25
CA THR A 61 -3.35 6.24 -13.34
C THR A 61 -3.00 4.83 -12.87
N VAL A 62 -2.26 4.74 -11.78
CA VAL A 62 -1.79 3.48 -11.19
C VAL A 62 -2.17 3.45 -9.73
N VAL A 63 -2.82 2.37 -9.31
CA VAL A 63 -3.10 2.11 -7.90
C VAL A 63 -2.44 0.82 -7.47
N ARG A 64 -1.63 0.89 -6.41
CA ARG A 64 -0.96 -0.25 -5.79
C ARG A 64 -1.42 -0.39 -4.36
N ARG A 65 -1.57 -1.65 -3.94
CA ARG A 65 -1.97 -2.01 -2.59
C ARG A 65 -0.87 -2.86 -1.96
N VAL A 66 -0.39 -2.41 -0.81
CA VAL A 66 0.56 -3.15 0.02
C VAL A 66 -0.18 -3.59 1.27
N CYS A 67 -0.26 -4.90 1.49
CA CYS A 67 -0.91 -5.50 2.64
C CYS A 67 0.13 -6.24 3.46
N GLY A 68 0.19 -5.98 4.77
CA GLY A 68 1.18 -6.56 5.67
C GLY A 68 1.54 -5.60 6.79
N GLN A 69 1.73 -6.11 8.00
CA GLN A 69 2.08 -5.29 9.16
C GLN A 69 3.55 -4.83 9.06
N GLY A 70 3.73 -3.66 8.45
CA GLY A 70 4.93 -2.85 8.64
C GLY A 70 4.77 -1.89 9.83
N PRO A 71 5.86 -1.22 10.24
CA PRO A 71 5.80 -0.12 11.22
C PRO A 71 4.80 0.96 10.78
N ASP A 72 4.38 1.81 11.71
CA ASP A 72 3.48 2.93 11.42
C ASP A 72 3.99 3.70 10.20
N TRP A 73 3.24 3.63 9.10
CA TRP A 73 3.65 4.14 7.79
C TRP A 73 3.91 5.65 7.83
N ARG A 74 3.34 6.33 8.81
CA ARG A 74 3.56 7.76 9.10
C ARG A 74 5.00 8.08 9.45
N LEU A 75 5.71 7.12 10.05
CA LEU A 75 7.10 7.26 10.46
C LEU A 75 8.08 6.92 9.34
N LEU A 76 7.60 6.33 8.25
CA LEU A 76 8.43 6.00 7.10
C LEU A 76 8.80 7.27 6.33
N SER A 77 10.04 7.31 5.86
CA SER A 77 10.50 8.28 4.88
C SER A 77 9.83 8.05 3.52
N ASP A 78 9.87 9.06 2.65
CA ASP A 78 9.33 8.95 1.29
C ASP A 78 10.02 7.81 0.52
N ALA A 79 11.32 7.62 0.72
CA ALA A 79 12.09 6.55 0.10
C ALA A 79 11.63 5.16 0.55
N GLU A 80 11.34 4.97 1.85
CA GLU A 80 10.83 3.72 2.39
C GLU A 80 9.40 3.43 1.90
N LEU A 81 8.54 4.47 1.83
CA LEU A 81 7.20 4.34 1.26
C LEU A 81 7.24 3.93 -0.22
N LEU A 82 8.13 4.53 -1.00
CA LEU A 82 8.32 4.17 -2.40
C LEU A 82 8.93 2.78 -2.57
N ALA A 83 9.82 2.36 -1.67
CA ALA A 83 10.36 1.00 -1.68
C ALA A 83 9.26 -0.05 -1.45
N LEU A 84 8.34 0.19 -0.51
CA LEU A 84 7.16 -0.67 -0.30
C LEU A 84 6.30 -0.77 -1.57
N CYS A 85 6.12 0.34 -2.27
CA CYS A 85 5.36 0.41 -3.52
C CYS A 85 6.04 -0.35 -4.67
N ALA A 86 7.38 -0.41 -4.68
CA ALA A 86 8.17 -1.03 -5.75
C ALA A 86 8.34 -2.55 -5.61
N LEU A 87 8.03 -3.13 -4.45
CA LEU A 87 8.16 -4.58 -4.23
C LEU A 87 7.23 -5.36 -5.20
N PRO A 88 7.74 -6.40 -5.89
CA PRO A 88 6.90 -7.29 -6.67
C PRO A 88 5.94 -8.05 -5.74
N ALA A 89 4.71 -8.25 -6.22
CA ALA A 89 3.63 -8.89 -5.47
C ALA A 89 3.98 -10.32 -5.04
#